data_AF-A0A1M6VVY0-F1
#
_entry.id   AF-A0A1M6VVY0-F1
#
_cell.length_a   1.000
_cell.length_b   1.000
_cell.length_c   1.000
_cell.angle_alpha   90.00
_cell.angle_beta   90.00
_cell.angle_gamma   90.00
#
_symmetry.space_group_name_H-M   'P 1'
#
loop_
_entity.id
_entity.type
_entity.pdbx_description
1 polymer ?
#
loop_
_entity_poly.entity_id
_entity_poly.type
_entity_poly.pdbx_seq_one_letter_code
_entity_poly.pdbx_strand_id
1 'polypeptide(L)'
;MSNTVITTKQKRVIKELSSDFDFPLHSAEPVRKAELSIRLSEFELPPMRDVLLVGKKAPIGPEAVRRMVDALSPDQYEIVRISHPVFEAVVLKKSIMKLIPKEKLLPIILEEGERMATDNTLLKVQVNIVIQVNRGVDL
;
A
#
# COMPACT_ATOMS: atom_id res chain seq x y z
N MET A 1 40.33 20.34 22.83
CA MET A 1 40.70 21.22 21.71
C MET A 1 41.23 20.36 20.58
N SER A 2 40.43 20.13 19.54
CA SER A 2 40.91 19.53 18.28
C SER A 2 40.15 20.15 17.12
N ASN A 3 40.81 21.08 16.42
CA ASN A 3 40.36 21.61 15.14
C ASN A 3 40.67 20.59 14.06
N THR A 4 39.66 20.18 13.28
CA THR A 4 39.89 19.54 11.97
C THR A 4 39.50 20.51 10.87
N VAL A 5 40.51 20.85 10.08
CA VAL A 5 40.47 21.72 8.91
C VAL A 5 39.71 21.02 7.79
N ILE A 6 38.57 21.55 7.36
CA ILE A 6 37.89 21.11 6.14
C ILE A 6 38.46 21.88 4.95
N THR A 7 38.94 21.12 3.97
CA THR A 7 39.68 21.53 2.78
C THR A 7 38.84 22.32 1.78
N THR A 8 39.48 23.31 1.16
CA THR A 8 38.95 24.37 0.28
C THR A 8 38.18 23.89 -0.97
N LYS A 9 38.19 22.60 -1.32
CA LYS A 9 37.45 22.09 -2.51
C LYS A 9 35.94 21.90 -2.28
N GLN A 10 35.47 21.63 -1.05
CA GLN A 10 34.03 21.43 -0.78
C GLN A 10 33.21 22.73 -0.76
N LYS A 11 33.87 23.90 -0.57
CA LYS A 11 33.18 25.20 -0.58
C LYS A 11 32.73 25.66 -1.97
N ARG A 12 33.32 25.14 -3.05
CA ARG A 12 33.04 25.62 -4.42
C ARG A 12 31.73 25.05 -4.99
N VAL A 13 31.45 23.77 -4.73
CA VAL A 13 30.21 23.10 -5.20
C VAL A 13 28.96 23.64 -4.51
N ILE A 14 29.07 24.00 -3.22
CA ILE A 14 27.95 24.59 -2.46
C ILE A 14 27.62 26.01 -2.94
N LYS A 15 28.61 26.74 -3.48
CA LYS A 15 28.42 28.12 -3.95
C LYS A 15 27.76 28.20 -5.32
N GLU A 16 27.98 27.22 -6.20
CA GLU A 16 27.31 27.14 -7.51
C GLU A 16 25.85 26.69 -7.38
N LEU A 17 25.50 25.85 -6.40
CA LEU A 17 24.09 25.47 -6.15
C LEU A 17 23.24 26.60 -5.55
N SER A 18 23.86 27.66 -5.03
CA SER A 18 23.15 28.79 -4.41
C SER A 18 22.82 29.95 -5.35
N SER A 19 23.38 30.00 -6.57
CA SER A 19 23.21 31.14 -7.48
C SER A 19 21.97 31.11 -8.35
N ASP A 20 21.28 29.98 -8.44
CA ASP A 20 20.15 29.81 -9.37
C ASP A 20 18.78 30.07 -8.74
N PHE A 21 18.75 30.45 -7.45
CA PHE A 21 17.50 30.78 -6.74
C PHE A 21 17.56 32.21 -6.19
N ASP A 22 17.29 33.17 -7.07
CA ASP A 22 17.07 34.55 -6.69
C ASP A 22 15.60 34.73 -6.25
N PHE A 23 15.36 34.81 -4.94
CA PHE A 23 14.04 35.15 -4.38
C PHE A 23 14.03 36.64 -3.98
N PRO A 24 13.14 37.48 -4.54
CA PRO A 24 13.08 38.88 -4.17
C PRO A 24 12.54 39.07 -2.75
N LEU A 25 13.29 39.81 -1.92
CA LEU A 25 12.92 40.24 -0.58
C LEU A 25 11.67 41.14 -0.60
N HIS A 26 10.52 40.57 -0.22
CA HIS A 26 9.35 41.34 0.20
C HIS A 26 9.21 41.32 1.72
N SER A 27 8.70 42.43 2.23
CA SER A 27 8.50 42.86 3.62
C SER A 27 8.16 41.79 4.66
N ALA A 28 8.68 41.99 5.88
CA ALA A 28 8.49 41.15 7.07
C ALA A 28 7.01 40.82 7.40
N GLU A 29 6.51 39.72 6.84
CA GLU A 29 5.40 38.95 7.39
C GLU A 29 5.95 37.91 8.38
N PRO A 30 5.18 37.49 9.42
CA PRO A 30 5.67 36.56 10.43
C PRO A 30 6.24 35.32 9.73
N VAL A 31 7.51 35.02 9.99
CA VAL A 31 8.19 33.83 9.46
C VAL A 31 7.39 32.63 9.96
N ARG A 32 6.46 32.15 9.12
CA ARG A 32 5.64 30.98 9.42
C ARG A 32 6.60 29.80 9.49
N LYS A 33 6.91 29.39 10.71
CA LYS A 33 7.68 28.18 10.97
C LYS A 33 6.83 26.98 10.56
N ALA A 34 7.12 26.44 9.38
CA ALA A 34 6.57 25.17 8.93
C ALA A 34 7.47 24.05 9.49
N GLU A 35 6.89 23.19 10.33
CA GLU A 35 7.57 22.00 10.82
C GLU A 35 7.18 20.82 9.92
N LEU A 36 8.15 20.30 9.19
CA LEU A 36 7.98 19.18 8.27
C LEU A 36 8.57 17.92 8.90
N SER A 37 7.70 17.02 9.36
CA SER A 37 8.10 15.71 9.86
C SER A 37 7.90 14.65 8.77
N ILE A 38 8.98 14.10 8.25
CA ILE A 38 8.96 13.03 7.24
C ILE A 38 9.30 11.71 7.93
N ARG A 39 8.37 10.75 7.85
CA ARG A 39 8.59 9.37 8.30
C ARG A 39 8.70 8.47 7.08
N LEU A 40 9.85 7.83 6.94
CA LEU A 40 10.12 6.84 5.90
C LEU A 40 9.94 5.44 6.51
N SER A 41 9.26 4.56 5.79
CA SER A 41 9.04 3.16 6.15
C SER A 41 9.25 2.28 4.92
N GLU A 42 9.63 1.03 5.14
CA GLU A 42 9.87 0.08 4.05
C GLU A 42 8.57 -0.22 3.28
N PHE A 43 8.67 -0.25 1.96
CA PHE A 43 7.54 -0.47 1.07
C PHE A 43 7.30 -1.98 0.90
N GLU A 44 6.23 -2.50 1.52
CA GLU A 44 5.84 -3.91 1.35
C GLU A 44 5.20 -4.13 -0.03
N LEU A 45 5.82 -4.98 -0.85
CA LEU A 45 5.40 -5.27 -2.21
C LEU A 45 4.72 -6.64 -2.34
N PRO A 46 3.50 -6.70 -2.93
CA PRO A 46 2.54 -5.62 -3.11
C PRO A 46 1.95 -5.15 -1.78
N PRO A 47 1.38 -3.93 -1.69
CA PRO A 47 0.87 -3.34 -0.43
C PRO A 47 -0.35 -4.08 0.17
N MET A 48 -0.84 -5.12 -0.52
CA MET A 48 -1.82 -6.07 -0.02
C MET A 48 -1.19 -7.46 0.11
N ARG A 49 -1.48 -8.14 1.22
CA ARG A 49 -0.91 -9.47 1.51
C ARG A 49 -1.81 -10.60 1.03
N ASP A 50 -3.13 -10.39 1.04
CA ASP A 50 -4.12 -11.46 0.96
C ASP A 50 -5.26 -11.12 -0.01
N VAL A 51 -6.15 -10.20 0.38
CA VAL A 51 -7.37 -9.88 -0.35
C VAL A 51 -7.58 -8.37 -0.46
N LEU A 52 -8.14 -7.92 -1.58
CA LEU A 52 -8.51 -6.53 -1.80
C LEU A 52 -9.90 -6.45 -2.44
N LEU A 53 -10.81 -5.76 -1.77
CA LEU A 53 -12.16 -5.47 -2.26
C LEU A 53 -12.14 -4.13 -2.99
N VAL A 54 -12.69 -4.12 -4.20
CA VAL A 54 -12.77 -2.93 -5.06
C VAL A 54 -14.22 -2.47 -5.09
N GLY A 55 -14.51 -1.33 -4.46
CA GLY A 55 -15.81 -0.66 -4.54
C GLY A 55 -16.15 -0.24 -5.97
N LYS A 56 -17.44 -0.20 -6.30
CA LYS A 56 -17.93 0.18 -7.65
C LYS A 56 -17.53 1.59 -8.12
N LYS A 57 -17.28 2.49 -7.17
CA LYS A 57 -16.85 3.88 -7.37
C LYS A 57 -15.47 4.12 -6.76
N ALA A 58 -14.70 3.05 -6.53
CA ALA A 58 -13.35 3.18 -5.98
C ALA A 58 -12.48 4.06 -6.88
N PRO A 59 -11.52 4.81 -6.31
CA PRO A 59 -10.64 5.70 -7.08
C PRO A 59 -9.79 4.95 -8.12
N ILE A 60 -9.58 3.64 -7.91
CA ILE A 60 -8.87 2.76 -8.84
C ILE A 60 -9.75 1.53 -9.08
N GLY A 61 -10.16 1.31 -10.34
CA GLY A 61 -11.00 0.18 -10.72
C GLY A 61 -10.25 -1.15 -10.83
N PRO A 62 -10.97 -2.27 -11.03
CA PRO A 62 -10.40 -3.62 -11.01
C PRO A 62 -9.24 -3.83 -12.01
N GLU A 63 -9.32 -3.24 -13.19
CA GLU A 63 -8.28 -3.37 -14.22
C GLU A 63 -6.98 -2.66 -13.87
N ALA A 64 -7.05 -1.51 -13.21
CA ALA A 64 -5.87 -0.79 -12.77
C ALA A 64 -5.22 -1.51 -11.58
N VAL A 65 -6.03 -2.06 -10.67
CA VAL A 65 -5.55 -2.95 -9.61
C VAL A 65 -4.86 -4.18 -10.21
N ARG A 66 -5.42 -4.81 -11.26
CA ARG A 66 -4.77 -5.92 -11.99
C ARG A 66 -3.34 -5.60 -12.41
N ARG A 67 -3.19 -4.49 -13.13
CA ARG A 67 -1.88 -4.08 -13.65
C ARG A 67 -0.88 -3.82 -12.53
N MET A 68 -1.33 -3.21 -11.44
CA MET A 68 -0.49 -2.99 -10.26
C MET A 68 -0.02 -4.32 -9.66
N VAL A 69 -0.92 -5.28 -9.46
CA VAL A 69 -0.57 -6.53 -8.76
C VAL A 69 0.24 -7.47 -9.63
N ASP A 70 -0.06 -7.52 -10.93
CA ASP A 70 0.69 -8.32 -11.90
C ASP A 70 2.09 -7.74 -12.13
N ALA A 71 2.26 -6.42 -12.07
CA ALA A 71 3.59 -5.79 -12.16
C ALA A 71 4.48 -6.10 -10.95
N LEU A 72 3.88 -6.26 -9.76
CA LEU A 72 4.60 -6.48 -8.51
C LEU A 72 4.77 -7.96 -8.15
N SER A 73 3.82 -8.80 -8.57
CA SER A 73 3.77 -10.23 -8.26
C SER A 73 3.02 -10.96 -9.39
N PRO A 74 3.70 -11.17 -10.53
CA PRO A 74 3.09 -11.78 -11.70
C PRO A 74 2.40 -13.10 -11.37
N ASP A 75 1.17 -13.25 -11.85
CA ASP A 75 0.38 -14.48 -11.74
C ASP A 75 0.08 -14.95 -10.30
N GLN A 76 0.32 -14.11 -9.27
CA GLN A 76 0.04 -14.47 -7.87
C GLN A 76 -1.40 -14.17 -7.43
N TYR A 77 -2.13 -13.37 -8.21
CA TYR A 77 -3.46 -12.89 -7.86
C TYR A 77 -4.49 -13.30 -8.91
N GLU A 78 -5.71 -13.54 -8.46
CA GLU A 78 -6.90 -13.70 -9.28
C GLU A 78 -7.84 -12.52 -9.02
N ILE A 79 -8.48 -12.00 -10.07
CA ILE A 79 -9.51 -10.98 -9.94
C ILE A 79 -10.83 -11.60 -10.30
N VAL A 80 -11.73 -11.58 -9.34
CA VAL A 80 -13.08 -12.09 -9.45
C VAL A 80 -14.02 -10.89 -9.55
N ARG A 81 -14.64 -10.69 -10.71
CA ARG A 81 -15.75 -9.74 -10.84
C ARG A 81 -16.98 -10.33 -10.16
N ILE A 82 -17.70 -9.51 -9.41
CA ILE A 82 -18.84 -9.93 -8.59
C ILE A 82 -20.04 -9.03 -8.81
N SER A 83 -21.23 -9.59 -8.62
CA SER A 83 -22.47 -8.82 -8.54
C SER A 83 -22.79 -8.58 -7.07
N HIS A 84 -22.36 -7.43 -6.54
CA HIS A 84 -22.56 -7.06 -5.14
C HIS A 84 -23.07 -5.61 -5.06
N PRO A 85 -23.89 -5.21 -4.06
CA PRO A 85 -24.35 -3.82 -3.94
C PRO A 85 -23.21 -2.80 -3.89
N VAL A 86 -22.20 -3.07 -3.08
CA VAL A 86 -21.06 -2.16 -2.79
C VAL A 86 -19.85 -2.36 -3.69
N PHE A 87 -19.49 -3.61 -3.99
CA PHE A 87 -18.22 -3.98 -4.62
C PHE A 87 -18.41 -4.41 -6.07
N GLU A 88 -17.42 -4.11 -6.92
CA GLU A 88 -17.36 -4.54 -8.32
C GLU A 88 -16.48 -5.79 -8.49
N ALA A 89 -15.40 -5.88 -7.71
CA ALA A 89 -14.46 -6.99 -7.81
C ALA A 89 -13.76 -7.30 -6.49
N VAL A 90 -13.27 -8.53 -6.40
CA VAL A 90 -12.37 -9.00 -5.35
C VAL A 90 -11.08 -9.45 -6.01
N VAL A 91 -9.95 -8.97 -5.49
CA VAL A 91 -8.62 -9.48 -5.86
C VAL A 91 -8.14 -10.40 -4.76
N LEU A 92 -7.85 -11.65 -5.10
CA LEU A 92 -7.52 -12.73 -4.19
C LEU A 92 -6.13 -13.26 -4.49
N LYS A 93 -5.30 -13.43 -3.47
CA LYS A 93 -4.04 -14.16 -3.62
C LYS A 93 -4.31 -15.64 -3.84
N LYS A 94 -3.72 -16.21 -4.90
CA LYS A 94 -3.93 -17.61 -5.28
C LYS A 94 -3.54 -18.61 -4.19
N SER A 95 -2.57 -18.30 -3.34
CA SER A 95 -2.17 -19.17 -2.23
C SER A 95 -3.29 -19.40 -1.22
N ILE A 96 -4.16 -18.41 -0.99
CA ILE A 96 -5.30 -18.56 -0.06
C ILE A 96 -6.34 -19.52 -0.65
N MET A 97 -6.56 -19.44 -1.96
CA MET A 97 -7.51 -20.31 -2.66
C MET A 97 -7.08 -21.79 -2.69
N LYS A 98 -5.77 -22.06 -2.51
CA LYS A 98 -5.27 -23.44 -2.32
C LYS A 98 -5.65 -24.02 -0.95
N LEU A 99 -5.94 -23.18 0.04
CA LEU A 99 -6.32 -23.58 1.39
C LEU A 99 -7.83 -23.62 1.56
N ILE A 100 -8.53 -22.59 1.07
CA ILE A 100 -9.98 -22.43 1.19
C ILE A 100 -10.55 -22.08 -0.18
N PRO A 101 -11.50 -22.88 -0.73
CA PRO A 101 -12.16 -22.56 -1.99
C PRO A 101 -12.82 -21.20 -1.97
N LYS A 102 -12.78 -20.48 -3.11
CA LYS A 102 -13.33 -19.13 -3.24
C LYS A 102 -14.81 -19.04 -2.89
N GLU A 103 -15.58 -20.09 -3.17
CA GLU A 103 -17.02 -20.17 -2.91
C GLU A 103 -17.34 -20.15 -1.42
N LYS A 104 -16.39 -20.58 -0.58
CA LYS A 104 -16.51 -20.53 0.89
C LYS A 104 -15.97 -19.23 1.46
N LEU A 105 -14.90 -18.69 0.86
CA LEU A 105 -14.22 -17.51 1.37
C LEU A 105 -14.94 -16.21 1.02
N LEU A 106 -15.42 -16.08 -0.22
CA LEU A 106 -16.02 -14.84 -0.72
C LEU A 106 -17.25 -14.39 0.07
N PRO A 107 -18.22 -15.27 0.43
CA PRO A 107 -19.38 -14.84 1.20
C PRO A 107 -18.99 -14.19 2.53
N ILE A 108 -18.03 -14.78 3.24
CA ILE A 108 -17.56 -14.29 4.56
C ILE A 108 -16.91 -12.91 4.41
N ILE A 109 -16.02 -12.76 3.43
CA ILE A 109 -15.30 -11.49 3.22
C ILE A 109 -16.26 -10.38 2.75
N LEU A 110 -17.23 -10.70 1.90
CA LEU A 110 -18.18 -9.72 1.39
C LEU A 110 -19.17 -9.25 2.47
N GLU A 111 -19.68 -10.18 3.29
CA GLU A 111 -20.56 -9.86 4.41
C GLU A 111 -19.90 -8.93 5.43
N GLU A 112 -18.64 -9.19 5.80
CA GLU A 112 -17.92 -8.30 6.72
C GLU A 112 -17.46 -7.02 6.03
N GLY A 113 -17.08 -7.10 4.75
CA GLY A 113 -16.63 -5.96 3.97
C GLY A 113 -17.71 -4.91 3.77
N GLU A 114 -18.95 -5.30 3.49
CA GLU A 114 -20.04 -4.36 3.23
C GLU A 114 -20.48 -3.58 4.47
N ARG A 115 -20.24 -4.13 5.67
CA ARG A 115 -20.52 -3.46 6.94
C ARG A 115 -19.52 -2.34 7.24
N MET A 116 -18.35 -2.39 6.63
CA MET A 116 -17.20 -1.52 6.94
C MET A 116 -16.85 -0.55 5.80
N ALA A 117 -17.31 -0.81 4.57
CA ALA A 117 -16.93 -0.04 3.39
C ALA A 117 -18.14 0.52 2.64
N THR A 118 -17.87 1.58 1.88
CA THR A 118 -18.84 2.15 0.92
C THR A 118 -18.37 1.89 -0.51
N ASP A 119 -19.21 2.23 -1.49
CA ASP A 119 -18.93 1.95 -2.90
C ASP A 119 -17.69 2.70 -3.44
N ASN A 120 -17.19 3.73 -2.76
CA ASN A 120 -16.00 4.49 -3.14
C ASN A 120 -14.67 3.94 -2.56
N THR A 121 -14.72 2.82 -1.84
CA THR A 121 -13.60 2.34 -1.03
C THR A 121 -12.79 1.24 -1.72
N LEU A 122 -11.48 1.25 -1.50
CA LEU A 122 -10.58 0.13 -1.73
C LEU A 122 -10.23 -0.50 -0.38
N LEU A 123 -10.85 -1.62 -0.06
CA LEU A 123 -10.72 -2.23 1.27
C LEU A 123 -9.73 -3.39 1.22
N LYS A 124 -8.59 -3.23 1.90
CA LYS A 124 -7.63 -4.31 2.13
C LYS A 124 -8.14 -5.24 3.23
N VAL A 125 -8.16 -6.53 2.95
CA VAL A 125 -8.56 -7.58 3.89
C VAL A 125 -7.36 -8.51 4.11
N GLN A 126 -7.07 -8.79 5.37
CA GLN A 126 -6.02 -9.71 5.79
C GLN A 126 -6.67 -10.98 6.36
N VAL A 127 -6.21 -12.14 5.90
CA VAL A 127 -6.79 -13.43 6.27
C VAL A 127 -5.72 -14.25 6.97
N ASN A 128 -5.91 -14.53 8.26
CA ASN A 128 -5.02 -15.41 9.03
C ASN A 128 -5.67 -16.79 9.20
N ILE A 129 -5.05 -17.83 8.63
CA ILE A 129 -5.55 -19.22 8.67
C ILE A 129 -4.60 -20.05 9.54
N VAL A 130 -5.13 -20.66 10.59
CA VAL A 130 -4.40 -21.59 11.46
C VAL A 130 -5.01 -22.98 11.31
N ILE A 131 -4.20 -23.95 10.89
CA ILE A 131 -4.62 -25.36 10.71
C ILE A 131 -3.97 -26.18 11.81
N GLN A 132 -4.77 -26.82 12.67
CA GLN A 132 -4.31 -27.76 13.68
C GLN A 132 -4.67 -29.19 13.27
N VAL A 133 -3.67 -30.07 13.20
CA VAL A 133 -3.86 -31.49 12.89
C VAL A 133 -3.51 -32.31 14.12
N ASN A 134 -4.49 -32.99 14.70
CA ASN A 134 -4.29 -33.96 15.76
C ASN A 134 -4.50 -35.36 15.17
N ARG A 135 -3.47 -36.21 15.19
CA ARG A 135 -3.56 -37.59 14.69
C ARG A 135 -3.11 -38.55 15.79
N GLY A 136 -4.01 -39.43 16.23
CA GLY A 136 -3.64 -40.59 17.03
C GLY A 136 -2.92 -41.62 16.15
N VAL A 137 -1.93 -42.31 16.72
CA VAL A 137 -1.24 -43.43 16.09
C VAL A 137 -1.49 -44.68 16.92
N ASP A 138 -1.72 -45.80 16.24
CA ASP A 138 -1.82 -47.12 16.90
C ASP A 138 -0.47 -47.51 17.50
N LEU A 139 -0.51 -48.15 18.66
CA LEU A 139 0.66 -48.65 19.40
C LEU A 139 0.92 -50.12 19.09
#